data_AF-A0A7C6F4K3-F1
#
_entry.id   AF-A0A7C6F4K3-F1
#
_cell.length_a   1.000
_cell.length_b   1.000
_cell.length_c   1.000
_cell.angle_alpha   90.00
_cell.angle_beta   90.00
_cell.angle_gamma   90.00
#
_symmetry.space_group_name_H-M   'P 1'
#
loop_
_entity.id
_entity.type
_entity.pdbx_description
1 polymer ?
#
loop_
_entity_poly.entity_id
_entity_poly.type
_entity_poly.pdbx_seq_one_letter_code
_entity_poly.pdbx_strand_id
1 'polypeptide(L)'
;MRSTEVTLIARALARMPGSVAVNVTSKKYPRLGPTGPCMYEERTRSFPSHAMPDSLGIPPGAEEVFITVQGAVPEPTPKSELVEKLNDLFGKPEIGPHWDARARFTKAEAERKHYELTVFMNPSSRSGCYL
;
A
#
# COMPACT_ATOMS: atom_id res chain seq x y z
N MET A 1 5.81 -7.07 -14.03
CA MET A 1 4.42 -6.72 -13.74
C MET A 1 4.29 -6.50 -12.23
N ARG A 2 4.35 -5.23 -11.77
CA ARG A 2 4.13 -4.79 -10.35
C ARG A 2 3.81 -3.28 -10.24
N SER A 3 4.40 -2.42 -11.10
CA SER A 3 4.24 -0.94 -11.01
C SER A 3 2.80 -0.46 -11.25
N THR A 4 2.10 -1.06 -12.22
CA THR A 4 0.72 -0.68 -12.58
C THR A 4 -0.25 -1.02 -11.44
N GLU A 5 -0.14 -2.21 -10.84
CA GLU A 5 -0.96 -2.65 -9.71
C GLU A 5 -0.77 -1.73 -8.50
N VAL A 6 0.49 -1.46 -8.12
CA VAL A 6 0.83 -0.53 -7.03
C VAL A 6 0.20 0.84 -7.27
N THR A 7 0.24 1.32 -8.52
CA THR A 7 -0.35 2.61 -8.91
C THR A 7 -1.86 2.60 -8.79
N LEU A 8 -2.54 1.53 -9.26
CA LEU A 8 -3.99 1.40 -9.15
C LEU A 8 -4.44 1.35 -7.69
N ILE A 9 -3.77 0.55 -6.86
CA ILE A 9 -4.06 0.42 -5.42
C ILE A 9 -3.84 1.78 -4.74
N ALA A 10 -2.69 2.42 -4.94
CA ALA A 10 -2.38 3.70 -4.32
C ALA A 10 -3.40 4.80 -4.70
N ARG A 11 -3.85 4.84 -5.97
CA ARG A 11 -4.89 5.78 -6.41
C ARG A 11 -6.25 5.47 -5.82
N ALA A 12 -6.61 4.19 -5.70
CA ALA A 12 -7.87 3.80 -5.08
C ALA A 12 -7.90 4.19 -3.60
N LEU A 13 -6.81 3.97 -2.87
CA LEU A 13 -6.68 4.37 -1.47
C LEU A 13 -6.62 5.90 -1.29
N ALA A 14 -6.03 6.62 -2.25
CA ALA A 14 -6.05 8.09 -2.27
C ALA A 14 -7.48 8.66 -2.43
N ARG A 15 -8.37 7.94 -3.09
CA ARG A 15 -9.78 8.32 -3.26
C ARG A 15 -10.66 7.97 -2.06
N MET A 16 -10.09 7.36 -1.02
CA MET A 16 -10.87 7.07 0.18
C MET A 16 -11.31 8.35 0.89
N PRO A 17 -12.54 8.38 1.45
CA PRO A 17 -13.02 9.54 2.20
C PRO A 17 -12.07 9.90 3.34
N GLY A 18 -11.70 11.17 3.43
CA GLY A 18 -10.79 11.66 4.46
C GLY A 18 -9.31 11.36 4.21
N SER A 19 -8.94 10.76 3.09
CA SER A 19 -7.54 10.50 2.73
C SER A 19 -6.78 11.82 2.53
N VAL A 20 -5.63 11.95 3.20
CA VAL A 20 -4.79 13.16 3.18
C VAL A 20 -3.49 12.89 2.41
N ALA A 21 -2.83 11.79 2.72
CA ALA A 21 -1.55 11.42 2.12
C ALA A 21 -1.44 9.92 1.90
N VAL A 22 -0.74 9.54 0.82
CA VAL A 22 -0.39 8.18 0.46
C VAL A 22 1.13 8.06 0.42
N ASN A 23 1.67 7.18 1.26
CA ASN A 23 3.07 6.81 1.32
C ASN A 23 3.24 5.45 0.63
N VAL A 24 4.21 5.35 -0.26
CA VAL A 24 4.55 4.10 -0.95
C VAL A 24 6.00 3.78 -0.65
N THR A 25 6.21 2.67 0.05
CA THR A 25 7.53 2.15 0.40
C THR A 25 7.79 0.89 -0.37
N SER A 26 8.86 0.86 -1.17
CA SER A 26 9.33 -0.34 -1.85
C SER A 26 10.66 -0.78 -1.26
N LYS A 27 10.81 -2.08 -0.99
CA LYS A 27 12.04 -2.68 -0.49
C LYS A 27 12.55 -3.72 -1.46
N LYS A 28 13.87 -3.75 -1.63
CA LYS A 28 14.61 -4.76 -2.37
C LYS A 28 15.69 -5.31 -1.46
N TYR A 29 15.65 -6.62 -1.25
CA TYR A 29 16.59 -7.29 -0.37
C TYR A 29 17.83 -7.73 -1.14
N PRO A 30 18.98 -7.83 -0.45
CA PRO A 30 20.19 -8.35 -1.06
C PRO A 30 19.97 -9.82 -1.43
N ARG A 31 20.24 -10.19 -2.69
CA ARG A 31 20.38 -11.61 -3.06
C ARG A 31 21.80 -12.03 -2.78
N LEU A 32 21.98 -13.01 -1.89
CA LEU A 32 23.27 -13.66 -1.67
C LEU A 32 23.51 -14.60 -2.86
N GLY A 33 24.38 -14.18 -3.78
CA GLY A 33 24.81 -14.97 -4.93
C GLY A 33 26.30 -14.73 -5.22
N PRO A 34 26.95 -15.59 -6.03
CA PRO A 34 28.40 -15.57 -6.24
C PRO A 34 28.93 -14.33 -6.98
N THR A 35 28.05 -13.47 -7.51
CA THR A 35 28.41 -12.29 -8.31
C THR A 35 27.87 -11.00 -7.69
N GLY A 36 28.64 -10.44 -6.75
CA GLY A 36 28.62 -9.02 -6.37
C GLY A 36 27.71 -8.61 -5.20
N PRO A 37 27.99 -7.46 -4.55
CA PRO A 37 27.20 -6.95 -3.44
C PRO A 37 25.86 -6.42 -3.97
N CYS A 38 24.80 -7.24 -3.91
CA CYS A 38 23.46 -6.69 -3.89
C CYS A 38 23.28 -6.01 -2.53
N MET A 39 23.09 -4.69 -2.50
CA MET A 39 22.79 -3.96 -1.26
C MET A 39 21.27 -3.90 -1.04
N TYR A 40 20.86 -3.86 0.24
CA TYR A 40 19.49 -3.52 0.61
C TYR A 40 19.13 -2.14 0.05
N GLU A 41 17.96 -2.02 -0.58
CA GLU A 41 17.45 -0.76 -1.10
C GLU A 41 16.02 -0.54 -0.62
N GLU A 42 15.80 0.55 0.10
CA GLU A 42 14.47 1.02 0.51
C GLU A 42 14.21 2.39 -0.11
N ARG A 43 13.04 2.54 -0.72
CA ARG A 43 12.57 3.83 -1.24
C ARG A 43 11.17 4.10 -0.72
N THR A 44 11.01 5.22 -0.03
CA THR A 44 9.71 5.73 0.41
C THR A 44 9.40 7.00 -0.35
N ARG A 45 8.19 7.09 -0.91
CA ARG A 45 7.66 8.29 -1.56
C ARG A 45 6.33 8.65 -0.95
N SER A 46 6.14 9.93 -0.63
CA SER A 46 4.90 10.46 -0.09
C SER A 46 4.23 11.34 -1.12
N PHE A 47 2.92 11.18 -1.26
CA PHE A 47 2.10 11.95 -2.18
C PHE A 47 0.85 12.45 -1.47
N PRO A 48 0.47 13.72 -1.64
CA PRO A 48 -0.85 14.19 -1.22
C PRO A 48 -1.94 13.43 -2.00
N SER A 49 -3.03 13.04 -1.32
CA SER A 49 -4.09 12.23 -1.95
C SER A 49 -4.75 12.91 -3.16
N HIS A 50 -4.82 14.24 -3.17
CA HIS A 50 -5.36 15.04 -4.28
C HIS A 50 -4.38 15.22 -5.45
N ALA A 51 -3.09 14.86 -5.27
CA ALA A 51 -2.03 15.06 -6.23
C ALA A 51 -1.30 13.75 -6.56
N MET A 52 -2.04 12.64 -6.56
CA MET A 52 -1.48 11.33 -6.89
C MET A 52 -1.05 11.25 -8.36
N PRO A 53 0.19 10.83 -8.65
CA PRO A 53 0.66 10.69 -10.02
C PRO A 53 -0.02 9.50 -10.73
N ASP A 54 -0.09 9.57 -12.06
CA ASP A 54 -0.63 8.48 -12.90
C ASP A 54 0.29 7.27 -13.00
N SER A 55 1.55 7.40 -12.56
CA SER A 55 2.53 6.32 -12.50
C SER A 55 3.40 6.47 -11.26
N LEU A 56 3.46 5.40 -10.47
CA LEU A 56 4.46 5.26 -9.43
C LEU A 56 5.66 4.55 -10.02
N GLY A 57 6.80 5.25 -10.11
CA GLY A 57 8.06 4.68 -10.57
C GLY A 57 8.67 3.71 -9.55
N ILE A 58 8.07 2.52 -9.42
CA ILE A 58 8.54 1.47 -8.51
C ILE A 58 9.81 0.83 -9.08
N PRO A 59 10.90 0.70 -8.30
CA PRO A 59 12.13 0.10 -8.77
C PRO A 59 11.92 -1.32 -9.33
N PRO A 60 12.56 -1.66 -10.45
CA PRO A 60 12.53 -3.03 -10.95
C PRO A 60 13.17 -3.97 -9.93
N GLY A 61 12.50 -5.08 -9.64
CA GLY A 61 12.97 -6.07 -8.67
C GLY A 61 12.66 -5.75 -7.21
N ALA A 62 11.79 -4.77 -6.90
CA ALA A 62 11.23 -4.62 -5.57
C ALA A 62 10.54 -5.91 -5.12
N GLU A 63 10.93 -6.42 -3.94
CA GLU A 63 10.45 -7.67 -3.36
C GLU A 63 9.29 -7.45 -2.41
N GLU A 64 9.24 -6.29 -1.74
CA GLU A 64 8.13 -5.87 -0.91
C GLU A 64 7.67 -4.47 -1.30
N VAL A 65 6.36 -4.25 -1.26
CA VAL A 65 5.77 -2.92 -1.41
C VAL A 65 4.71 -2.74 -0.33
N PHE A 66 4.79 -1.61 0.36
CA PHE A 66 3.85 -1.14 1.36
C PHE A 66 3.23 0.15 0.84
N ILE A 67 1.90 0.27 0.95
CA ILE A 67 1.17 1.50 0.66
C ILE A 67 0.45 1.89 1.96
N THR A 68 0.88 2.99 2.56
CA THR A 68 0.30 3.51 3.80
C THR A 68 -0.48 4.78 3.50
N VAL A 69 -1.76 4.81 3.85
CA VAL A 69 -2.62 5.98 3.69
C VAL A 69 -2.94 6.56 5.05
N GLN A 70 -2.71 7.85 5.18
CA GLN A 70 -3.09 8.64 6.34
C GLN A 70 -4.33 9.45 5.97
N GLY A 71 -5.34 9.39 6.83
CA GLY A 71 -6.56 10.17 6.64
C GLY A 71 -7.21 10.59 7.95
N ALA A 72 -8.17 11.49 7.82
CA ALA A 72 -9.03 11.95 8.89
C ALA A 72 -10.47 11.98 8.37
N VAL A 73 -11.35 11.19 8.99
CA VAL A 73 -12.79 11.27 8.70
C VAL A 73 -13.48 12.16 9.73
N PRO A 74 -14.38 13.06 9.29
CA PRO A 74 -15.30 13.72 10.20
C PRO A 74 -16.23 12.68 10.82
N GLU A 75 -16.52 12.79 12.13
CA GLU A 75 -17.66 12.06 12.67
C GLU A 75 -18.93 12.52 11.94
N PRO A 76 -19.83 11.61 11.53
CA PRO A 76 -20.09 10.30 12.12
C PRO A 76 -19.68 9.09 11.27
N THR A 77 -18.80 9.20 10.25
CA THR A 77 -18.52 8.07 9.33
C THR A 77 -18.17 6.79 10.10
N PRO A 78 -19.01 5.74 10.04
CA PRO A 78 -18.78 4.51 10.78
C PRO A 78 -17.51 3.83 10.29
N LYS A 79 -16.69 3.33 11.21
CA LYS A 79 -15.50 2.52 10.90
C LYS A 79 -15.82 1.37 9.94
N SER A 80 -17.02 0.79 10.02
CA SER A 80 -17.50 -0.29 9.15
C SER A 80 -17.51 0.10 7.68
N GLU A 81 -17.91 1.33 7.33
CA GLU A 81 -17.99 1.78 5.94
C GLU A 81 -16.61 1.89 5.28
N LEU A 82 -15.59 2.31 6.05
CA LEU A 82 -14.20 2.34 5.57
C LEU A 82 -13.65 0.92 5.37
N VAL A 83 -14.02 -0.02 6.25
CA VAL A 83 -13.61 -1.42 6.14
C VAL A 83 -14.30 -2.10 4.96
N GLU A 84 -15.58 -1.83 4.71
CA GLU A 84 -16.31 -2.33 3.53
C GLU A 84 -15.67 -1.83 2.24
N LYS A 85 -15.36 -0.52 2.14
CA LYS A 85 -14.68 0.04 0.96
C LYS A 85 -13.30 -0.57 0.72
N LEU A 86 -12.59 -0.95 1.78
CA LEU A 86 -11.33 -1.69 1.65
C LEU A 86 -11.58 -3.10 1.15
N ASN A 87 -12.53 -3.83 1.73
CA ASN A 87 -12.88 -5.17 1.29
C ASN A 87 -13.34 -5.18 -0.18
N ASP A 88 -14.13 -4.20 -0.60
CA ASP A 88 -14.55 -4.02 -2.00
C ASP A 88 -13.36 -3.74 -2.92
N LEU A 89 -12.37 -2.97 -2.44
CA LEU A 89 -11.15 -2.72 -3.19
C LEU A 89 -10.38 -4.03 -3.39
N PHE A 90 -10.14 -4.80 -2.33
CA PHE A 90 -9.41 -6.08 -2.39
C PHE A 90 -10.19 -7.22 -3.03
N GLY A 91 -11.52 -7.13 -3.08
CA GLY A 91 -12.38 -8.07 -3.80
C GLY A 91 -12.28 -7.94 -5.32
N LYS A 92 -11.61 -6.90 -5.85
CA LYS A 92 -11.42 -6.72 -7.29
C LYS A 92 -10.41 -7.75 -7.84
N PRO A 93 -10.77 -8.49 -8.91
CA PRO A 93 -9.87 -9.49 -9.54
C PRO A 93 -8.51 -8.91 -9.94
N GLU A 94 -8.49 -7.62 -10.29
CA GLU A 94 -7.31 -6.87 -10.76
C GLU A 94 -6.27 -6.61 -9.65
N ILE A 95 -6.66 -6.67 -8.37
CA ILE A 95 -5.74 -6.47 -7.25
C ILE A 95 -5.09 -7.80 -6.84
N GLY A 96 -5.65 -8.94 -7.27
CA GLY A 96 -5.04 -10.27 -7.15
C GLY A 96 -4.87 -10.79 -5.72
N PRO A 97 -4.59 -12.10 -5.54
CA PRO A 97 -4.42 -12.73 -4.21
C PRO A 97 -3.09 -12.37 -3.52
N HIS A 98 -2.32 -11.45 -4.09
CA HIS A 98 -0.95 -11.13 -3.68
C HIS A 98 -0.87 -9.93 -2.75
N TRP A 99 -2.00 -9.39 -2.30
CA TRP A 99 -2.07 -8.19 -1.48
C TRP A 99 -2.92 -8.45 -0.25
N ASP A 100 -2.47 -7.93 0.89
CA ASP A 100 -3.17 -7.98 2.16
C ASP A 100 -3.20 -6.56 2.75
N ALA A 101 -4.21 -6.26 3.55
CA ALA A 101 -4.49 -4.94 4.05
C ALA A 101 -4.79 -4.96 5.54
N ARG A 102 -4.11 -4.08 6.27
CA ARG A 102 -4.32 -3.86 7.70
C ARG A 102 -4.73 -2.42 7.92
N ALA A 103 -5.89 -2.26 8.56
CA ALA A 103 -6.41 -0.96 8.96
C ALA A 103 -6.16 -0.72 10.45
N ARG A 104 -5.48 0.38 10.78
CA ARG A 104 -5.30 0.88 12.14
C ARG A 104 -6.05 2.20 12.29
N PHE A 105 -6.91 2.28 13.29
CA PHE A 105 -7.64 3.51 13.62
C PHE A 105 -7.10 4.04 14.93
N THR A 106 -6.57 5.27 14.93
CA THR A 106 -6.14 5.96 16.15
C THR A 106 -7.20 6.98 16.52
N LYS A 107 -7.75 6.83 17.72
CA LYS A 107 -8.70 7.80 18.26
C LYS A 107 -7.89 9.03 18.68
N ALA A 108 -7.95 10.11 17.90
CA ALA A 108 -7.45 11.40 18.37
C ALA A 108 -8.54 12.05 19.23
N GLU A 109 -8.14 12.74 20.29
CA GLU A 109 -9.02 13.28 21.34
C GLU A 109 -9.92 14.45 20.87
N ALA A 110 -9.82 14.90 19.62
CA ALA A 110 -10.54 16.07 19.11
C ALA A 110 -11.26 15.74 17.79
N GLU A 111 -12.59 15.57 17.85
CA GLU A 111 -13.63 15.67 16.78
C GLU A 111 -13.43 14.94 15.43
N ARG A 112 -12.26 14.35 15.17
CA ARG A 112 -11.88 13.67 13.92
C ARG A 112 -11.16 12.38 14.26
N LYS A 113 -11.59 11.29 13.62
CA LYS A 113 -10.89 10.00 13.74
C LYS A 113 -9.79 9.95 12.69
N HIS A 114 -8.56 9.91 13.15
CA HIS A 114 -7.42 9.63 12.29
C HIS A 114 -7.37 8.13 12.00
N TYR A 115 -7.06 7.80 10.76
CA TYR A 115 -6.88 6.42 10.36
C TYR A 115 -5.58 6.28 9.58
N GLU A 116 -4.98 5.11 9.73
CA GLU A 116 -3.84 4.65 8.96
C GLU A 116 -4.20 3.32 8.32
N LEU A 117 -4.13 3.25 6.99
CA LEU A 117 -4.38 2.03 6.24
C LEU A 117 -3.06 1.59 5.64
N THR A 118 -2.60 0.40 5.96
CA THR A 118 -1.38 -0.16 5.37
C THR A 118 -1.74 -1.37 4.54
N VAL A 119 -1.39 -1.31 3.26
CA VAL A 119 -1.56 -2.39 2.29
C VAL A 119 -0.19 -2.92 1.93
N PHE A 120 0.01 -4.23 2.04
CA PHE A 120 1.30 -4.86 1.80
C PHE A 120 1.15 -6.00 0.81
N MET A 121 2.15 -6.15 -0.04
CA MET A 121 2.23 -7.28 -0.95
C MET A 121 2.63 -8.53 -0.15
N ASN A 122 1.82 -9.59 -0.24
CA ASN A 122 2.12 -10.89 0.34
C ASN A 122 3.28 -11.55 -0.44
N PRO A 123 4.37 -11.94 0.24
CA PRO A 123 5.49 -12.62 -0.41
C PRO A 123 5.18 -14.08 -0.81
N SER A 124 4.01 -14.61 -0.43
CA SER A 124 3.61 -16.02 -0.62
C SER A 124 3.27 -16.42 -2.06
N SER A 125 3.40 -15.51 -3.04
CA SER A 125 3.36 -15.84 -4.47
C SER A 125 4.71 -16.20 -5.08
N ARG A 126 5.69 -16.61 -4.26
CA ARG A 126 6.77 -17.47 -4.73
C ARG A 126 6.21 -18.87 -5.00
N SER A 127 5.43 -19.01 -6.07
CA SER A 127 5.29 -20.30 -6.75
C SER A 127 6.68 -20.73 -7.21
N GLY A 128 7.22 -21.76 -6.56
CA GLY A 128 8.25 -22.65 -7.10
C GLY A 128 9.65 -22.05 -7.30
N CYS A 129 10.50 -22.18 -6.29
CA CYS A 129 11.82 -22.75 -6.53
C CYS A 129 11.92 -23.99 -5.64
N TYR A 130 11.34 -25.09 -6.11
CA TYR A 130 11.78 -26.42 -5.69
C TYR A 130 13.21 -26.57 -6.22
N LEU A 131 14.17 -26.73 -5.30
CA LEU A 131 15.41 -27.45 -5.56
C LEU A 131 15.23 -28.87 -5.04
#